data_AF-A0A928HB37-F1
#
_entry.id   AF-A0A928HB37-F1
#
_cell.length_a   1.000
_cell.length_b   1.000
_cell.length_c   1.000
_cell.angle_alpha   90.00
_cell.angle_beta   90.00
_cell.angle_gamma   90.00
#
_symmetry.space_group_name_H-M   'P 1'
#
loop_
_entity.id
_entity.type
_entity.pdbx_description
1 polymer ?
#
loop_
_entity_poly.entity_id
_entity_poly.type
_entity_poly.pdbx_seq_one_letter_code
_entity_poly.pdbx_strand_id
1 'polypeptide(L)'
;MKTYYIILITMLFMSGVCYSDLKPLEKSQENFIKYRLCPLPKESSLFNEYYNLKSNETINVSTPTSLTDAQKTKLVDTLKLYFGLKINLVNSVDESNSQLGEEGYTISINADGIKIAGNGFVAVRQALKTVRQMSEVA
;
A
#
# COMPACT_ATOMS: atom_id res chain seq x y z
N MET A 1 -15.98 14.04 -9.75
CA MET A 1 -15.18 13.35 -8.72
C MET A 1 -14.13 12.53 -9.44
N LYS A 2 -12.85 12.65 -9.07
CA LYS A 2 -11.81 11.77 -9.62
C LYS A 2 -11.86 10.43 -8.88
N THR A 3 -11.94 9.33 -9.62
CA THR A 3 -12.00 7.97 -9.08
C THR A 3 -10.63 7.32 -9.34
N TYR A 4 -10.02 6.76 -8.30
CA TYR A 4 -8.71 6.12 -8.43
C TYR A 4 -8.88 4.62 -8.25
N TYR A 5 -8.49 3.85 -9.27
CA TYR A 5 -8.42 2.40 -9.16
C TYR A 5 -6.99 2.01 -8.77
N ILE A 6 -6.86 1.25 -7.70
CA ILE A 6 -5.62 0.64 -7.26
C ILE A 6 -5.80 -0.86 -7.50
N ILE A 7 -4.94 -1.45 -8.32
CA ILE A 7 -4.99 -2.88 -8.58
C ILE A 7 -4.63 -3.63 -7.29
N LEU A 8 -5.41 -4.67 -6.99
CA LEU A 8 -5.29 -5.47 -5.79
C LEU A 8 -3.93 -6.20 -5.77
N ILE A 9 -3.07 -5.80 -4.84
CA ILE A 9 -1.71 -6.34 -4.72
C ILE A 9 -1.48 -6.68 -3.25
N THR A 10 -1.18 -7.95 -2.99
CA THR A 10 -0.65 -8.40 -1.71
C THR A 10 0.83 -8.70 -1.93
N MET A 11 1.71 -7.86 -1.41
CA MET A 11 3.11 -8.22 -1.22
C MET A 11 3.17 -8.94 0.13
N LEU A 12 3.58 -10.21 0.18
CA LEU A 12 3.48 -11.03 1.38
C LEU A 12 4.72 -11.92 1.50
N PHE A 13 5.49 -11.74 2.58
CA PHE A 13 6.34 -12.81 3.09
C PHE A 13 5.57 -13.54 4.19
N MET A 14 5.10 -14.75 3.84
CA MET A 14 4.62 -15.86 4.69
C MET A 14 3.97 -15.52 6.04
N SER A 15 2.64 -15.57 6.11
CA SER A 15 1.92 -16.78 6.56
C SER A 15 0.40 -16.53 6.61
N GLY A 16 -0.36 -17.43 5.96
CA GLY A 16 -1.68 -17.81 6.46
C GLY A 16 -2.92 -16.99 6.08
N VAL A 17 -2.96 -16.28 4.95
CA VAL A 17 -4.25 -15.79 4.42
C VAL A 17 -4.66 -16.64 3.21
N CYS A 18 -5.59 -17.56 3.42
CA CYS A 18 -6.26 -18.30 2.34
C CYS A 18 -7.12 -17.34 1.52
N TYR A 19 -6.67 -17.00 0.31
CA TYR A 19 -7.48 -16.33 -0.71
C TYR A 19 -8.00 -17.38 -1.68
N SER A 20 -9.07 -18.08 -1.31
CA SER A 20 -9.65 -19.16 -2.12
C SER A 20 -10.45 -18.67 -3.34
N ASP A 21 -10.80 -17.38 -3.41
CA ASP A 21 -11.74 -16.87 -4.43
C ASP A 21 -11.16 -15.82 -5.40
N LEU A 22 -9.90 -15.39 -5.24
CA LEU A 22 -9.30 -14.37 -6.11
C LEU A 22 -8.65 -14.98 -7.35
N LYS A 23 -9.02 -14.50 -8.54
CA LYS A 23 -8.38 -14.90 -9.80
C LYS A 23 -7.04 -14.17 -9.96
N PRO A 24 -5.93 -14.88 -10.25
CA PRO A 24 -4.68 -14.26 -10.64
C PRO A 24 -4.86 -13.33 -11.84
N LEU A 25 -4.11 -12.24 -11.87
CA LEU A 25 -4.11 -11.30 -12.98
C LEU A 25 -3.57 -11.95 -14.28
N GLU A 26 -4.06 -11.56 -15.45
CA GLU A 26 -3.48 -12.06 -16.70
C GLU A 26 -2.02 -11.58 -16.87
N LYS A 27 -1.15 -12.40 -17.47
CA LYS A 27 0.28 -12.10 -17.63
C LYS A 27 0.56 -10.76 -18.33
N SER A 28 -0.29 -10.35 -19.27
CA SER A 28 -0.17 -9.06 -19.98
C SER A 28 -0.37 -7.86 -19.05
N GLN A 29 -1.40 -7.92 -18.21
CA GLN A 29 -1.73 -6.90 -17.21
C GLN A 29 -0.68 -6.89 -16.08
N GLU A 30 -0.21 -8.07 -15.66
CA GLU A 30 0.86 -8.20 -14.66
C GLU A 30 2.16 -7.55 -15.15
N ASN A 31 2.57 -7.85 -16.38
CA ASN A 31 3.76 -7.25 -16.97
C ASN A 31 3.60 -5.72 -17.06
N PHE A 32 2.43 -5.24 -17.49
CA PHE A 32 2.16 -3.80 -17.58
C PHE A 32 2.32 -3.10 -16.22
N ILE A 33 1.82 -3.69 -15.13
CA ILE A 33 1.99 -3.13 -13.77
C ILE A 33 3.46 -3.16 -13.36
N LYS A 34 4.15 -4.29 -13.58
CA LYS A 34 5.57 -4.43 -13.25
C LYS A 34 6.44 -3.40 -13.99
N TYR A 35 6.10 -3.03 -15.23
CA TYR A 35 6.79 -1.97 -15.97
C TYR A 35 6.60 -0.57 -15.38
N ARG A 36 5.49 -0.32 -14.67
CA ARG A 36 5.20 0.97 -14.03
C ARG A 36 5.80 1.11 -12.63
N LEU A 37 6.07 -0.02 -11.98
CA LEU A 37 6.69 -0.07 -10.66
C LEU A 37 8.19 0.21 -10.76
N CYS A 38 8.64 1.32 -10.17
CA CYS A 38 10.04 1.71 -10.18
C CYS A 38 10.48 2.29 -8.82
N PRO A 39 11.39 1.63 -8.09
CA PRO A 39 11.99 0.33 -8.40
C PRO A 39 10.96 -0.81 -8.31
N LEU A 40 11.25 -1.93 -9.00
CA LEU A 40 10.42 -3.12 -8.89
C LEU A 40 10.50 -3.67 -7.45
N PRO A 41 9.36 -3.97 -6.79
CA PRO A 41 9.36 -4.66 -5.51
C PRO A 41 10.07 -6.00 -5.60
N LYS A 42 10.69 -6.44 -4.49
CA LYS A 42 11.37 -7.73 -4.43
C LYS A 42 10.42 -8.90 -4.73
N GLU A 43 9.19 -8.80 -4.22
CA GLU A 43 8.14 -9.80 -4.42
C GLU A 43 6.78 -9.09 -4.57
N SER A 44 5.91 -9.62 -5.43
CA SER A 44 4.58 -9.07 -5.66
C SER A 44 3.62 -10.15 -6.16
N SER A 45 2.46 -10.26 -5.51
CA SER A 45 1.33 -11.06 -6.00
C SER A 45 0.19 -10.13 -6.42
N LEU A 46 -0.23 -10.21 -7.68
CA LEU A 46 -1.25 -9.33 -8.26
C LEU A 46 -2.53 -10.14 -8.55
N PHE A 47 -3.69 -9.57 -8.24
CA PHE A 47 -4.99 -10.21 -8.44
C PHE A 47 -5.89 -9.36 -9.34
N ASN A 48 -6.82 -10.00 -10.04
CA ASN A 48 -7.73 -9.35 -11.00
C ASN A 48 -8.92 -8.67 -10.33
N GLU A 49 -8.64 -7.74 -9.42
CA GLU A 49 -9.63 -6.89 -8.76
C GLU A 49 -9.09 -5.45 -8.63
N TYR A 50 -10.03 -4.50 -8.60
CA TYR A 50 -9.71 -3.09 -8.41
C TYR A 50 -10.27 -2.60 -7.09
N TYR A 51 -9.41 -1.98 -6.30
CA TYR A 51 -9.79 -1.24 -5.11
C TYR A 51 -10.00 0.23 -5.48
N ASN A 52 -11.19 0.76 -5.18
CA ASN A 52 -11.53 2.15 -5.42
C ASN A 52 -11.25 3.00 -4.19
N LEU A 53 -10.20 3.82 -4.24
CA LEU A 53 -9.83 4.72 -3.14
C LEU A 53 -10.79 5.92 -3.08
N LYS A 54 -11.47 6.08 -1.95
CA LYS A 54 -12.48 7.14 -1.71
C LYS A 54 -11.97 8.22 -0.76
N SER A 55 -12.60 9.39 -0.82
CA SER A 55 -12.34 10.43 0.19
C SER A 55 -12.86 9.99 1.56
N ASN A 56 -12.16 10.41 2.61
CA ASN A 56 -12.30 10.05 4.02
C ASN A 56 -12.04 8.58 4.35
N GLU A 57 -11.46 7.83 3.40
CA GLU A 57 -11.02 6.46 3.64
C GLU A 57 -9.82 6.41 4.58
N THR A 58 -9.69 5.31 5.31
CA THR A 58 -8.62 5.12 6.29
C THR A 58 -7.57 4.16 5.75
N ILE A 59 -6.32 4.61 5.68
CA ILE A 59 -5.16 3.76 5.45
C ILE A 59 -4.57 3.38 6.81
N ASN A 60 -4.40 2.09 7.03
CA ASN A 60 -3.82 1.56 8.26
C ASN A 60 -2.31 1.35 8.07
N VAL A 61 -1.51 1.91 8.98
CA VAL A 61 -0.06 1.83 8.94
C VAL A 61 0.45 1.18 10.21
N SER A 62 1.18 0.07 10.12
CA SER A 62 1.88 -0.54 11.25
C SER A 62 3.38 -0.30 11.19
N THR A 63 3.96 0.08 12.33
CA THR A 63 5.40 0.33 12.49
C THR A 63 5.90 -0.25 13.83
N PRO A 64 7.21 -0.53 14.00
CA PRO A 64 7.73 -1.07 15.26
C PRO A 64 7.58 -0.14 16.45
N THR A 65 7.49 1.16 16.17
CA THR A 65 7.26 2.22 17.16
C THR A 65 6.20 3.17 16.62
N SER A 66 5.49 3.85 17.52
CA SER A 66 4.49 4.84 17.14
C SER A 66 5.11 5.98 16.36
N LEU A 67 4.51 6.33 15.23
CA LEU A 67 4.85 7.53 14.48
C LEU A 67 4.50 8.77 15.30
N THR A 68 5.37 9.78 15.23
CA THR A 68 5.10 11.11 15.78
C THR A 68 3.97 11.79 15.01
N ASP A 69 3.28 12.74 15.63
CA ASP A 69 2.17 13.45 14.98
C ASP A 69 2.63 14.29 13.79
N ALA A 70 3.87 14.80 13.84
CA ALA A 70 4.50 15.47 12.70
C ALA A 70 4.72 14.51 11.52
N GLN A 71 5.12 13.26 11.78
CA GLN A 71 5.26 12.23 10.75
C GLN A 71 3.91 11.84 10.16
N LYS A 72 2.89 11.61 11.01
CA LYS A 72 1.53 11.29 10.55
C LYS A 72 0.97 12.40 9.65
N THR A 73 1.12 13.66 10.07
CA THR A 73 0.71 14.82 9.26
C THR A 73 1.39 14.84 7.89
N LYS A 74 2.72 14.64 7.85
CA LYS A 74 3.46 14.55 6.58
C LYS A 74 2.98 13.43 5.66
N LEU A 75 2.60 12.28 6.21
CA LEU A 75 2.05 11.17 5.42
C LEU A 75 0.67 11.50 4.85
N VAL A 76 -0.20 12.11 5.65
CA VAL A 76 -1.53 12.59 5.20
C VAL A 76 -1.39 13.65 4.11
N ASP A 77 -0.48 14.61 4.26
CA ASP A 77 -0.20 15.62 3.23
C ASP A 77 0.31 14.97 1.94
N THR A 78 1.18 13.97 2.05
CA THR A 78 1.68 13.19 0.90
C THR A 78 0.53 12.50 0.16
N LEU A 79 -0.38 11.84 0.89
CA LEU A 79 -1.56 11.19 0.31
C LEU A 79 -2.47 12.20 -0.40
N LYS A 80 -2.69 13.37 0.22
CA LYS A 80 -3.47 14.45 -0.37
C LYS A 80 -2.83 14.97 -1.66
N LEU A 81 -1.51 15.12 -1.71
CA LEU A 81 -0.78 15.52 -2.92
C LEU A 81 -0.89 14.46 -4.03
N TYR A 82 -0.84 13.18 -3.67
CA TYR A 82 -0.87 12.06 -4.62
C TYR A 82 -2.24 11.84 -5.26
N PHE A 83 -3.31 11.91 -4.46
CA PHE A 83 -4.67 11.54 -4.89
C PHE A 83 -5.64 12.72 -4.94
N GLY A 84 -5.31 13.88 -4.38
CA GLY A 84 -6.25 14.99 -4.24
C GLY A 84 -7.45 14.67 -3.33
N LEU A 85 -7.37 13.59 -2.55
CA LEU A 85 -8.42 13.13 -1.64
C LEU A 85 -8.02 13.41 -0.18
N LYS A 86 -9.02 13.63 0.68
CA LYS A 86 -8.79 13.65 2.13
C LYS A 86 -8.71 12.20 2.60
N ILE A 87 -7.54 11.71 2.94
CA ILE A 87 -7.34 10.33 3.43
C ILE A 87 -6.99 10.38 4.90
N ASN A 88 -7.62 9.52 5.70
CA ASN A 88 -7.29 9.35 7.11
C ASN A 88 -6.15 8.33 7.26
N LEU A 89 -5.29 8.52 8.24
CA LEU A 89 -4.20 7.59 8.54
C LEU A 89 -4.27 7.18 10.00
N VAL A 90 -4.35 5.87 10.22
CA VAL A 90 -4.26 5.27 11.56
C VAL A 90 -2.93 4.55 11.67
N ASN A 91 -2.18 4.84 12.74
CA ASN A 91 -0.93 4.17 13.02
C ASN A 91 -1.09 3.22 14.21
N SER A 92 -0.69 1.96 14.01
CA SER A 92 -0.58 0.94 15.05
C SER A 92 0.88 0.53 15.26
N VAL A 93 1.16 -0.05 16.43
CA VAL A 93 2.47 -0.58 16.78
C VAL A 93 2.48 -2.09 16.54
N ASP A 94 3.51 -2.56 15.85
CA ASP A 94 3.79 -3.98 15.65
C ASP A 94 5.30 -4.15 15.53
N GLU A 95 5.88 -4.64 16.62
CA GLU A 95 7.33 -4.80 16.82
C GLU A 95 7.97 -5.75 15.80
N SER A 96 7.21 -6.70 15.23
CA SER A 96 7.72 -7.65 14.24
C SER A 96 8.24 -6.97 12.97
N ASN A 97 7.75 -5.77 12.69
CA ASN A 97 8.17 -4.96 11.54
C ASN A 97 9.63 -4.46 11.65
N SER A 98 10.28 -4.60 12.80
CA SER A 98 11.70 -4.25 12.95
C SER A 98 12.62 -5.20 12.18
N GLN A 99 12.10 -6.38 11.80
CA GLN A 99 12.80 -7.36 10.97
C GLN A 99 12.80 -6.96 9.49
N LEU A 100 11.92 -6.04 9.09
CA LEU A 100 11.97 -5.44 7.75
C LEU A 100 13.25 -4.57 7.66
N GLY A 101 13.86 -4.50 6.47
CA GLY A 101 15.00 -3.59 6.26
C GLY A 101 14.62 -2.13 6.55
N GLU A 102 15.60 -1.21 6.62
CA GLU A 102 15.36 0.21 6.94
C GLU A 102 14.32 0.87 6.00
N GLU A 103 14.32 0.49 4.72
CA GLU A 103 13.31 0.89 3.74
C GLU A 103 12.30 -0.22 3.42
N GLY A 104 12.33 -1.32 4.18
CA GLY A 104 11.48 -2.49 3.98
C GLY A 104 10.04 -2.21 4.37
N TYR A 105 9.12 -2.52 3.46
CA TYR A 105 7.69 -2.37 3.67
C TYR A 105 6.90 -3.49 2.98
N THR A 106 5.66 -3.64 3.44
CA THR A 106 4.66 -4.58 2.93
C THR A 106 3.40 -3.78 2.64
N ILE A 107 2.79 -4.01 1.47
CA ILE A 107 1.51 -3.40 1.09
C ILE A 107 0.51 -4.53 0.87
N SER A 108 -0.63 -4.42 1.56
CA SER A 108 -1.80 -5.27 1.36
C SER A 108 -2.98 -4.39 1.00
N ILE A 109 -3.46 -4.54 -0.24
CA ILE A 109 -4.66 -3.87 -0.72
C ILE A 109 -5.72 -4.95 -0.86
N ASN A 110 -6.79 -4.86 -0.07
CA ASN A 110 -7.89 -5.82 -0.05
C ASN A 110 -9.24 -5.09 -0.20
N ALA A 111 -10.36 -5.81 -0.29
CA ALA A 111 -11.70 -5.22 -0.22
C ALA A 111 -11.92 -4.40 1.08
N ASP A 112 -11.29 -4.79 2.18
CA ASP A 112 -11.36 -4.12 3.48
C ASP A 112 -10.48 -2.84 3.57
N GLY A 113 -9.68 -2.57 2.55
CA GLY A 113 -8.86 -1.37 2.47
C GLY A 113 -7.37 -1.61 2.29
N ILE A 114 -6.62 -0.52 2.46
CA ILE A 114 -5.16 -0.51 2.33
C ILE A 114 -4.51 -0.63 3.71
N LYS A 115 -3.63 -1.62 3.85
CA LYS A 115 -2.76 -1.82 5.01
C LYS A 115 -1.30 -1.74 4.56
N ILE A 116 -0.50 -1.00 5.31
CA ILE A 116 0.93 -0.81 5.06
C ILE A 116 1.67 -1.19 6.34
N ALA A 117 2.63 -2.11 6.24
CA ALA A 117 3.57 -2.40 7.31
C ALA A 117 4.95 -1.91 6.89
N GLY A 118 5.72 -1.29 7.79
CA GLY A 118 7.07 -0.84 7.45
C GLY A 118 7.94 -0.59 8.68
N ASN A 119 9.27 -0.62 8.50
CA ASN A 119 10.24 -0.36 9.56
C ASN A 119 10.39 1.14 9.90
N GLY A 120 9.27 1.83 10.12
CA GLY A 120 9.22 3.24 10.49
C GLY A 120 8.90 4.18 9.32
N PHE A 121 9.12 5.48 9.56
CA PHE A 121 8.60 6.55 8.70
C PHE A 121 9.12 6.51 7.26
N VAL A 122 10.40 6.18 7.07
CA VAL A 122 11.02 6.13 5.72
C VAL A 122 10.40 5.00 4.90
N ALA A 123 10.33 3.80 5.45
CA ALA A 123 9.68 2.64 4.83
C ALA A 123 8.23 2.94 4.42
N VAL A 124 7.43 3.56 5.30
CA VAL A 124 6.04 3.92 5.01
C VAL A 124 5.97 4.94 3.87
N ARG A 125 6.88 5.92 3.80
CA ARG A 125 6.93 6.87 2.68
C ARG A 125 7.23 6.18 1.36
N GLN A 126 8.14 5.21 1.34
CA GLN A 126 8.42 4.44 0.12
C GLN A 126 7.20 3.61 -0.29
N ALA A 127 6.53 2.96 0.68
CA ALA A 127 5.29 2.23 0.43
C ALA A 127 4.22 3.10 -0.24
N LEU A 128 4.01 4.33 0.26
CA LEU A 128 3.04 5.27 -0.33
C LEU A 128 3.38 5.67 -1.77
N LYS A 129 4.66 5.80 -2.13
CA LYS A 129 5.07 6.03 -3.52
C LYS A 129 4.68 4.85 -4.41
N THR A 130 4.89 3.63 -3.92
CA THR A 130 4.51 2.41 -4.63
C THR A 130 2.99 2.34 -4.81
N VAL A 131 2.19 2.62 -3.77
CA VAL A 131 0.72 2.74 -3.89
C VAL A 131 0.33 3.74 -4.97
N ARG A 132 0.99 4.90 -5.04
CA ARG A 132 0.74 5.90 -6.08
C ARG A 132 1.14 5.41 -7.48
N GLN A 133 2.22 4.66 -7.64
CA GLN A 133 2.61 4.08 -8.94
C GLN A 133 1.61 3.03 -9.42
N MET A 134 1.04 2.25 -8.49
CA MET A 134 0.01 1.24 -8.77
C MET A 134 -1.36 1.85 -9.08
N SER A 135 -1.61 3.08 -8.63
CA SER A 135 -2.87 3.76 -8.89
C SER A 135 -2.97 4.28 -10.32
N GLU A 136 -4.13 4.08 -10.93
CA GLU A 136 -4.53 4.69 -12.20
C GLU A 136 -5.61 5.74 -11.97
N VAL A 137 -5.52 6.84 -12.71
CA VAL A 137 -6.61 7.82 -12.81
C VAL A 137 -7.56 7.29 -13.85
N ALA A 138 -8.82 7.03 -13.47
CA ALA A 138 -9.90 6.76 -14.41
C ALA A 138 -10.47 8.06 -14.99
#